data_AF-A0A9P5MW07-F1
#
_entry.id   AF-A0A9P5MW07-F1
#
_cell.length_a   1.000
_cell.length_b   1.000
_cell.length_c   1.000
_cell.angle_alpha   90.00
_cell.angle_beta   90.00
_cell.angle_gamma   90.00
#
_symmetry.space_group_name_H-M   'P 1'
#
loop_
_entity.id
_entity.type
_entity.pdbx_description
1 polymer ?
#
loop_
_entity_poly.entity_id
_entity_poly.type
_entity_poly.pdbx_seq_one_letter_code
_entity_poly.pdbx_strand_id
1 'polypeptide(L)'
;MASYYPSPTPFSGGRNTPPPSVLMEKMNPYSPDVFASVPPTGPPFQPYPAQPARISGWPQPPQAPRPESPAQTGRSAPVWAFPQAPEAPTPVQRTFRTFLQWKAEAQATTADYLLNGFPSPVAWVYVEGHTIPQNAIIGGVDRKGPWHIARVFYEGAMELGKAGRHYRLGACISYHGKERDVDTYEVLVEVNLPTRWVYQSLLPRLPGARPLDGTSVPLASAPRAPPPQVTLSDFKLVVIIDDSDSMEGKLWAEARDALAGVAELSRLKGGEGLDIYCLNNPKYQPDLRSELDVNNFFNDIYPEGQTPIGERLRQILDIYVPRIEDPASDRKPISILVITDGVPTDDPKSVIVEFARRLDEKNVPLRQLGIQFVQIGDDLDAADALKELDEELGPENGVRDMVDTTPFNLAEPSLRADIIVKIVLGSLNSTLDNGKTPSSVPQ
;
A
#
# COMPACT_ATOMS: atom_id res chain seq x y z
N MET A 1 68.87 5.68 18.19
CA MET A 1 68.92 5.87 19.66
C MET A 1 67.50 5.67 20.19
N ALA A 2 67.35 4.74 21.13
CA ALA A 2 66.09 4.27 21.69
C ALA A 2 65.79 4.92 23.06
N SER A 3 64.52 5.09 23.42
CA SER A 3 64.02 5.11 24.82
C SER A 3 62.49 4.94 24.78
N TYR A 4 61.93 3.74 25.03
CA TYR A 4 61.47 3.15 26.30
C TYR A 4 60.29 3.85 27.01
N TYR A 5 59.17 3.11 27.08
CA TYR A 5 57.92 3.34 27.82
C TYR A 5 58.12 3.34 29.36
N PRO A 6 57.10 3.79 30.13
CA PRO A 6 56.29 2.78 30.83
C PRO A 6 54.78 3.06 30.88
N SER A 7 54.00 1.98 30.91
CA SER A 7 52.56 1.91 31.25
C SER A 7 52.33 1.97 32.77
N PRO A 8 51.08 2.22 33.21
CA PRO A 8 50.59 1.61 34.45
C PRO A 8 49.27 0.83 34.29
N THR A 9 49.20 -0.23 35.11
CA THR A 9 48.25 -1.34 35.23
C THR A 9 47.06 -1.02 36.19
N PRO A 10 46.08 -1.94 36.36
CA PRO A 10 44.66 -1.60 36.56
C PRO A 10 44.23 -1.51 38.03
N PHE A 11 43.17 -0.74 38.28
CA PHE A 11 42.50 -0.67 39.58
C PHE A 11 41.49 -1.81 39.76
N SER A 12 41.62 -2.48 40.90
CA SER A 12 40.70 -3.48 41.43
C SER A 12 39.69 -2.82 42.38
N GLY A 13 38.48 -3.35 42.44
CA GLY A 13 37.46 -2.91 43.39
C GLY A 13 36.18 -3.73 43.26
N GLY A 14 36.09 -4.83 44.01
CA GLY A 14 34.87 -5.64 44.11
C GLY A 14 33.78 -4.93 44.90
N ARG A 15 32.52 -5.33 44.68
CA ARG A 15 31.42 -5.17 45.65
C ARG A 15 30.33 -6.21 45.41
N ASN A 16 29.88 -6.73 46.54
CA ASN A 16 28.83 -7.73 46.76
C ASN A 16 27.50 -7.39 46.07
N THR A 17 26.86 -8.42 45.54
CA THR A 17 25.43 -8.45 45.19
C THR A 17 24.61 -8.89 46.41
N PRO A 18 23.57 -8.15 46.84
CA PRO A 18 22.49 -8.71 47.65
C PRO A 18 21.29 -9.11 46.77
N PRO A 19 20.47 -10.09 47.18
CA PRO A 19 19.37 -10.63 46.37
C PRO A 19 18.15 -9.71 46.37
N PRO A 20 17.33 -9.68 45.29
CA PRO A 20 16.12 -8.88 45.27
C PRO A 20 14.96 -9.68 45.84
N SER A 21 14.63 -9.43 47.10
CA SER A 21 13.29 -9.64 47.62
C SER A 21 12.92 -8.48 48.53
N VAL A 22 11.76 -7.88 48.25
CA VAL A 22 11.07 -6.81 48.99
C VAL A 22 11.53 -5.39 48.64
N LEU A 23 10.84 -4.78 47.68
CA LEU A 23 10.12 -3.50 47.84
C LEU A 23 9.46 -3.14 46.49
N MET A 24 8.24 -3.63 46.32
CA MET A 24 7.27 -3.03 45.40
C MET A 24 6.58 -1.93 46.19
N GLU A 25 6.81 -0.65 45.87
CA GLU A 25 5.77 0.36 46.00
C GLU A 25 6.15 1.66 45.28
N LYS A 26 5.13 2.24 44.62
CA LYS A 26 5.06 3.55 43.95
C LYS A 26 5.45 3.59 42.47
N MET A 27 4.49 3.22 41.61
CA MET A 27 3.66 4.17 40.85
C MET A 27 2.88 3.41 39.77
N ASN A 28 1.62 3.10 40.07
CA ASN A 28 0.61 2.68 39.09
C ASN A 28 -0.55 3.68 39.20
N PRO A 29 -1.00 4.35 38.12
CA PRO A 29 -1.96 5.45 38.22
C PRO A 29 -3.46 5.07 38.22
N TYR A 30 -3.89 3.82 38.45
CA TYR A 30 -5.32 3.49 38.53
C TYR A 30 -5.68 2.49 39.66
N SER A 31 -6.82 2.73 40.32
CA SER A 31 -7.31 2.09 41.56
C SER A 31 -7.89 0.68 41.34
N PRO A 32 -7.75 -0.27 42.30
CA PRO A 32 -8.21 -1.65 42.15
C PRO A 32 -9.59 -1.89 42.79
N ASP A 33 -10.67 -1.45 42.13
CA ASP A 33 -12.03 -1.83 42.53
C ASP A 33 -12.95 -1.95 41.30
N VAL A 34 -12.76 -2.99 40.49
CA VAL A 34 -13.76 -3.42 39.47
C VAL A 34 -13.88 -4.96 39.36
N PHE A 35 -12.95 -5.75 39.90
CA PHE A 35 -13.02 -7.21 39.81
C PHE A 35 -13.45 -7.86 41.13
N ALA A 36 -14.73 -7.73 41.46
CA ALA A 36 -15.37 -8.57 42.46
C ALA A 36 -16.58 -9.27 41.84
N SER A 37 -16.36 -10.46 41.25
CA SER A 37 -17.19 -11.66 41.39
C SER A 37 -16.91 -12.66 40.25
N VAL A 38 -16.24 -13.75 40.60
CA VAL A 38 -16.20 -15.00 39.81
C VAL A 38 -17.17 -16.00 40.47
N PRO A 39 -17.92 -16.76 39.67
CA PRO A 39 -18.18 -18.17 40.01
C PRO A 39 -17.83 -19.12 38.83
N PRO A 40 -17.76 -20.44 39.07
CA PRO A 40 -16.59 -21.22 38.67
C PRO A 40 -16.79 -22.21 37.51
N THR A 41 -15.64 -22.55 36.89
CA THR A 41 -15.24 -23.84 36.27
C THR A 41 -16.30 -24.70 35.57
N GLY A 42 -16.25 -24.72 34.23
CA GLY A 42 -16.76 -25.80 33.38
C GLY A 42 -15.61 -26.68 32.83
N PRO A 43 -15.88 -27.94 32.43
CA PRO A 43 -14.85 -28.95 32.15
C PRO A 43 -14.17 -28.74 30.77
N PRO A 44 -12.99 -29.36 30.54
CA PRO A 44 -12.21 -29.17 29.34
C PRO A 44 -12.88 -29.75 28.09
N PHE A 45 -12.88 -28.97 27.00
CA PHE A 45 -13.37 -29.37 25.69
C PHE A 45 -12.40 -30.39 25.04
N GLN A 46 -12.89 -31.57 24.68
CA GLN A 46 -12.18 -32.57 23.88
C GLN A 46 -12.39 -32.28 22.37
N PRO A 47 -11.35 -32.41 21.53
CA PRO A 47 -11.52 -32.34 20.08
C PRO A 47 -11.89 -33.73 19.51
N TYR A 48 -13.02 -33.78 18.79
CA TYR A 48 -13.59 -34.86 17.97
C TYR A 48 -14.32 -36.03 18.66
N PRO A 49 -15.57 -36.32 18.26
CA PRO A 49 -16.10 -37.67 18.26
C PRO A 49 -15.90 -38.37 16.90
N ALA A 50 -15.52 -39.64 16.99
CA ALA A 50 -15.39 -40.60 15.90
C ALA A 50 -16.72 -40.86 15.17
N GLN A 51 -16.64 -41.19 13.88
CA GLN A 51 -17.77 -41.67 13.08
C GLN A 51 -18.35 -42.98 13.64
N PRO A 52 -19.68 -43.17 13.57
CA PRO A 52 -20.28 -44.49 13.47
C PRO A 52 -20.92 -44.77 12.10
N ALA A 53 -20.99 -46.06 11.84
CA ALA A 53 -21.27 -46.79 10.62
C ALA A 53 -22.58 -46.49 9.84
N ARG A 54 -22.54 -46.89 8.57
CA ARG A 54 -23.66 -47.06 7.62
C ARG A 54 -24.87 -47.77 8.24
N ILE A 55 -26.07 -47.23 7.97
CA ILE A 55 -27.34 -47.96 7.98
C ILE A 55 -28.14 -47.62 6.72
N SER A 56 -28.74 -48.65 6.13
CA SER A 56 -29.43 -48.73 4.84
C SER A 56 -30.97 -48.68 4.95
N GLY A 57 -31.63 -48.09 3.94
CA GLY A 57 -33.09 -48.18 3.63
C GLY A 57 -33.88 -46.98 4.15
N TRP A 58 -34.82 -46.33 3.45
CA TRP A 58 -35.76 -46.60 2.34
C TRP A 58 -36.28 -45.22 1.81
N PRO A 59 -37.37 -45.11 1.03
CA PRO A 59 -37.64 -45.46 -0.38
C PRO A 59 -37.74 -44.23 -1.31
N GLN A 60 -37.67 -44.44 -2.63
CA GLN A 60 -37.91 -43.39 -3.63
C GLN A 60 -39.40 -43.04 -3.80
N PRO A 61 -39.76 -41.75 -3.99
CA PRO A 61 -41.05 -41.34 -4.55
C PRO A 61 -41.01 -41.24 -6.09
N PRO A 62 -42.18 -41.26 -6.76
CA PRO A 62 -42.35 -41.80 -8.11
C PRO A 62 -41.96 -40.82 -9.23
N GLN A 63 -41.57 -41.40 -10.37
CA GLN A 63 -41.41 -40.69 -11.63
C GLN A 63 -42.76 -40.14 -12.12
N ALA A 64 -42.79 -38.84 -12.40
CA ALA A 64 -43.86 -38.18 -13.17
C ALA A 64 -43.31 -37.78 -14.57
N PRO A 65 -44.16 -37.77 -15.60
CA PRO A 65 -43.76 -37.98 -16.99
C PRO A 65 -43.12 -36.75 -17.62
N ARG A 66 -42.24 -36.98 -18.61
CA ARG A 66 -41.78 -35.94 -19.55
C ARG A 66 -42.99 -35.32 -20.27
N PRO A 67 -43.06 -33.98 -20.38
CA PRO A 67 -43.75 -33.34 -21.48
C PRO A 67 -42.75 -32.90 -22.55
N GLU A 68 -43.18 -33.12 -23.79
CA GLU A 68 -42.54 -32.75 -25.04
C GLU A 68 -42.43 -31.23 -25.21
N SER A 69 -41.45 -30.78 -26.00
CA SER A 69 -41.31 -29.40 -26.43
C SER A 69 -42.48 -28.96 -27.32
N PRO A 70 -42.98 -27.73 -27.15
CA PRO A 70 -43.57 -26.98 -28.24
C PRO A 70 -42.75 -25.74 -28.56
N ALA A 71 -42.36 -25.64 -29.82
CA ALA A 71 -41.95 -24.40 -30.44
C ALA A 71 -43.09 -23.37 -30.46
N GLN A 72 -42.71 -22.10 -30.47
CA GLN A 72 -43.50 -20.92 -30.85
C GLN A 72 -44.69 -20.55 -29.95
N THR A 73 -44.54 -19.46 -29.21
CA THR A 73 -45.48 -18.32 -29.21
C THR A 73 -44.84 -17.15 -28.48
N GLY A 74 -44.79 -15.99 -29.14
CA GLY A 74 -44.33 -14.74 -28.54
C GLY A 74 -45.35 -14.21 -27.53
N ARG A 75 -44.90 -14.02 -26.29
CA ARG A 75 -45.46 -13.10 -25.28
C ARG A 75 -44.38 -12.81 -24.24
N SER A 76 -44.21 -11.54 -23.92
CA SER A 76 -43.29 -11.00 -22.92
C SER A 76 -43.60 -11.55 -21.53
N ALA A 77 -42.57 -12.06 -20.84
CA ALA A 77 -42.64 -12.45 -19.43
C ALA A 77 -42.43 -11.21 -18.52
N PRO A 78 -43.05 -11.16 -17.33
CA PRO A 78 -42.90 -10.03 -16.42
C PRO A 78 -41.48 -10.01 -15.82
N VAL A 79 -40.94 -8.81 -15.65
CA VAL A 79 -39.66 -8.55 -14.98
C VAL A 79 -39.77 -9.01 -13.53
N TRP A 80 -39.17 -10.15 -13.21
CA TRP A 80 -38.85 -10.49 -11.82
C TRP A 80 -37.69 -9.58 -11.40
N ALA A 81 -37.99 -8.56 -10.61
CA ALA A 81 -36.98 -7.76 -9.95
C ALA A 81 -36.25 -8.66 -8.95
N PHE A 82 -34.97 -8.93 -9.20
CA PHE A 82 -34.09 -9.47 -8.18
C PHE A 82 -33.96 -8.40 -7.09
N PRO A 83 -34.20 -8.72 -5.80
CA PRO A 83 -33.73 -7.84 -4.74
C PRO A 83 -32.22 -7.69 -4.90
N GLN A 84 -31.74 -6.44 -4.91
CA GLN A 84 -30.32 -6.13 -4.98
C GLN A 84 -29.58 -6.96 -3.91
N ALA A 85 -28.54 -7.68 -4.32
CA ALA A 85 -27.58 -8.22 -3.37
C ALA A 85 -27.02 -7.05 -2.54
N PRO A 86 -26.87 -7.19 -1.21
CA PRO A 86 -26.27 -6.14 -0.40
C PRO A 86 -24.87 -5.82 -0.97
N GLU A 87 -24.57 -4.52 -1.09
CA GLU A 87 -23.27 -4.04 -1.55
C GLU A 87 -22.14 -4.71 -0.76
N ALA A 88 -21.08 -5.13 -1.46
CA ALA A 88 -19.87 -5.57 -0.81
C ALA A 88 -19.31 -4.40 0.02
N PRO A 89 -18.99 -4.60 1.31
CA PRO A 89 -18.51 -3.51 2.15
C PRO A 89 -17.20 -2.96 1.59
N THR A 90 -17.17 -1.66 1.30
CA THR A 90 -15.94 -0.90 1.06
C THR A 90 -15.03 -1.05 2.29
N PRO A 91 -13.70 -1.22 2.12
CA PRO A 91 -12.77 -1.17 3.25
C PRO A 91 -12.72 0.27 3.75
N VAL A 92 -13.64 0.60 4.65
CA VAL A 92 -13.63 1.85 5.39
C VAL A 92 -12.31 1.91 6.16
N GLN A 93 -11.46 2.90 5.89
CA GLN A 93 -10.44 3.29 6.87
C GLN A 93 -11.17 3.84 8.08
N ARG A 94 -11.44 2.97 9.05
CA ARG A 94 -12.18 3.33 10.25
C ARG A 94 -11.27 4.16 11.15
N THR A 95 -11.61 5.43 11.31
CA THR A 95 -10.97 6.30 12.28
C THR A 95 -11.55 6.00 13.66
N PHE A 96 -10.83 5.19 14.43
CA PHE A 96 -11.20 4.89 15.81
C PHE A 96 -10.94 6.13 16.66
N ARG A 97 -11.93 6.56 17.46
CA ARG A 97 -11.74 7.70 18.38
C ARG A 97 -11.15 7.25 19.72
N THR A 98 -11.28 5.97 20.08
CA THR A 98 -10.79 5.42 21.35
C THR A 98 -10.34 3.96 21.21
N PHE A 99 -9.42 3.54 22.10
CA PHE A 99 -8.96 2.15 22.22
C PHE A 99 -10.10 1.16 22.47
N LEU A 100 -11.09 1.53 23.29
CA LEU A 100 -12.23 0.66 23.62
C LEU A 100 -13.12 0.39 22.40
N GLN A 101 -13.32 1.39 21.53
CA GLN A 101 -14.08 1.22 20.29
C GLN A 101 -13.38 0.28 19.32
N TRP A 102 -12.07 0.47 19.12
CA TRP A 102 -11.25 -0.45 18.32
C TRP A 102 -11.30 -1.88 18.89
N LYS A 103 -11.13 -2.03 20.21
CA LYS A 103 -11.15 -3.33 20.88
C LYS A 103 -12.46 -4.09 20.63
N ALA A 104 -13.60 -3.44 20.81
CA ALA A 104 -14.92 -4.05 20.60
C ALA A 104 -15.12 -4.47 19.13
N GLU A 105 -14.65 -3.65 18.20
CA GLU A 105 -14.76 -3.95 16.77
C GLU A 105 -13.82 -5.09 16.33
N ALA A 106 -12.60 -5.13 16.82
CA ALA A 106 -11.64 -6.20 16.54
C ALA A 106 -12.19 -7.56 17.04
N GLN A 107 -12.81 -7.57 18.23
CA GLN A 107 -13.51 -8.75 18.76
C GLN A 107 -14.68 -9.17 17.86
N ALA A 108 -15.53 -8.23 17.43
CA ALA A 108 -16.66 -8.51 16.55
C ALA A 108 -16.22 -9.05 15.17
N THR A 109 -15.19 -8.45 14.59
CA THR A 109 -14.62 -8.87 13.29
C THR A 109 -14.01 -10.26 13.39
N THR A 110 -13.34 -10.56 14.51
CA THR A 110 -12.79 -11.90 14.77
C THR A 110 -13.90 -12.95 14.93
N ALA A 111 -14.99 -12.62 15.63
CA ALA A 111 -16.13 -13.51 15.76
C ALA A 111 -16.81 -13.78 14.42
N ASP A 112 -16.98 -12.76 13.58
CA ASP A 112 -17.53 -12.89 12.23
C ASP A 112 -16.64 -13.76 11.34
N TYR A 113 -15.31 -13.51 11.36
CA TYR A 113 -14.32 -14.34 10.68
C TYR A 113 -14.44 -15.83 11.08
N LEU A 114 -14.56 -16.13 12.37
CA LEU A 114 -14.63 -17.50 12.86
C LEU A 114 -15.94 -18.21 12.46
N LEU A 115 -17.03 -17.47 12.26
CA LEU A 115 -18.34 -18.02 11.90
C LEU A 115 -18.56 -18.12 10.39
N ASN A 116 -18.16 -17.09 9.65
CA ASN A 116 -18.53 -16.89 8.25
C ASN A 116 -17.32 -16.98 7.30
N GLY A 117 -16.11 -17.10 7.83
CA GLY A 117 -14.86 -17.02 7.07
C GLY A 117 -14.49 -15.57 6.73
N PHE A 118 -13.43 -15.39 5.94
CA PHE A 118 -13.00 -14.06 5.49
C PHE A 118 -12.88 -14.05 3.96
N PRO A 119 -13.29 -12.96 3.27
CA PRO A 119 -13.22 -12.86 1.82
C PRO A 119 -11.80 -12.68 1.27
N SER A 120 -10.82 -12.43 2.15
CA SER A 120 -9.40 -12.26 1.84
C SER A 120 -8.58 -13.47 2.31
N PRO A 121 -7.47 -13.83 1.63
CA PRO A 121 -6.60 -14.94 2.02
C PRO A 121 -5.94 -14.73 3.40
N VAL A 122 -5.95 -13.50 3.91
CA VAL A 122 -5.46 -13.14 5.25
C VAL A 122 -6.53 -12.35 6.02
N ALA A 123 -6.53 -12.49 7.34
CA ALA A 123 -7.43 -11.76 8.25
C ALA A 123 -6.66 -11.24 9.47
N TRP A 124 -7.15 -10.14 10.04
CA TRP A 124 -6.69 -9.64 11.33
C TRP A 124 -7.52 -10.29 12.43
N VAL A 125 -6.85 -11.00 13.34
CA VAL A 125 -7.50 -11.71 14.45
C VAL A 125 -7.10 -11.06 15.75
N TYR A 126 -8.11 -10.68 16.51
CA TYR A 126 -7.98 -10.15 17.85
C TYR A 126 -7.34 -11.17 18.81
N VAL A 127 -6.34 -10.72 19.57
CA VAL A 127 -5.58 -11.52 20.54
C VAL A 127 -5.40 -10.74 21.83
N GLU A 128 -5.55 -11.44 22.95
CA GLU A 128 -5.10 -10.97 24.27
C GLU A 128 -3.97 -11.84 24.82
N GLY A 129 -2.99 -11.20 25.44
CA GLY A 129 -1.84 -11.82 26.05
C GLY A 129 -1.03 -12.63 25.03
N HIS A 130 -0.80 -13.91 25.32
CA HIS A 130 0.16 -14.75 24.58
C HIS A 130 -0.52 -15.76 23.64
N THR A 131 -1.84 -15.64 23.43
CA THR A 131 -2.65 -16.65 22.72
C THR A 131 -2.58 -16.46 21.20
N ILE A 132 -1.38 -16.56 20.64
CA ILE A 132 -1.17 -16.42 19.20
C ILE A 132 -1.80 -17.60 18.44
N PRO A 133 -2.70 -17.35 17.46
CA PRO A 133 -3.28 -18.39 16.60
C PRO A 133 -2.23 -19.21 15.86
N GLN A 134 -2.49 -20.50 15.63
CA GLN A 134 -1.52 -21.38 14.95
C GLN A 134 -1.28 -21.01 13.48
N ASN A 135 -2.28 -20.40 12.84
CA ASN A 135 -2.22 -19.88 11.48
C ASN A 135 -1.72 -18.42 11.40
N ALA A 136 -1.14 -17.88 12.49
CA ALA A 136 -0.53 -16.57 12.47
C ALA A 136 0.69 -16.54 11.55
N ILE A 137 0.75 -15.54 10.67
CA ILE A 137 1.83 -15.38 9.72
C ILE A 137 3.13 -15.05 10.47
N ILE A 138 4.17 -15.84 10.23
CA ILE A 138 5.49 -15.61 10.81
C ILE A 138 6.13 -14.44 10.06
N GLY A 139 6.35 -13.33 10.76
CA GLY A 139 7.03 -12.15 10.23
C GLY A 139 8.56 -12.25 10.33
N GLY A 140 9.07 -13.08 11.24
CA GLY A 140 10.50 -13.37 11.37
C GLY A 140 10.80 -14.30 12.53
N VAL A 141 12.09 -14.55 12.77
CA VAL A 141 12.57 -15.39 13.88
C VAL A 141 13.69 -14.66 14.61
N ASP A 142 13.49 -14.42 15.91
CA ASP A 142 14.50 -13.85 16.79
C ASP A 142 15.15 -14.98 17.64
N ARG A 143 16.16 -14.63 18.45
CA ARG A 143 16.87 -15.61 19.31
C ARG A 143 15.96 -16.37 20.28
N LYS A 144 14.79 -15.82 20.59
CA LYS A 144 13.82 -16.37 21.55
C LYS A 144 12.64 -17.10 20.89
N GLY A 145 12.60 -17.14 19.56
CA GLY A 145 11.56 -17.84 18.79
C GLY A 145 10.97 -17.00 17.65
N PRO A 146 9.99 -17.55 16.91
CA PRO A 146 9.29 -16.82 15.86
C PRO A 146 8.49 -15.65 16.44
N TRP A 147 8.38 -14.59 15.64
CA TRP A 147 7.46 -13.49 15.87
C TRP A 147 6.54 -13.29 14.66
N HIS A 148 5.39 -12.70 14.91
CA HIS A 148 4.26 -12.54 14.01
C HIS A 148 3.94 -11.07 13.82
N ILE A 149 3.20 -10.75 12.77
CA ILE A 149 2.82 -9.37 12.45
C ILE A 149 1.67 -8.95 13.36
N ALA A 150 1.88 -7.89 14.14
CA ALA A 150 0.89 -7.33 15.05
C ALA A 150 0.46 -5.93 14.62
N ARG A 151 -0.76 -5.54 15.00
CA ARG A 151 -1.20 -4.14 14.99
C ARG A 151 -2.08 -3.84 16.18
N VAL A 152 -2.11 -2.59 16.63
CA VAL A 152 -2.92 -2.15 17.78
C VAL A 152 -3.27 -0.67 17.64
N PHE A 153 -4.44 -0.27 18.13
CA PHE A 153 -4.74 1.15 18.29
C PHE A 153 -4.08 1.68 19.57
N TYR A 154 -3.17 2.64 19.46
CA TYR A 154 -2.41 3.18 20.59
C TYR A 154 -2.35 4.70 20.49
N GLU A 155 -2.73 5.40 21.57
CA GLU A 155 -2.68 6.87 21.70
C GLU A 155 -3.20 7.67 20.47
N GLY A 156 -4.28 7.20 19.84
CA GLY A 156 -4.99 7.93 18.77
C GLY A 156 -4.70 7.44 17.35
N ALA A 157 -3.76 6.51 17.16
CA ALA A 157 -3.39 5.97 15.85
C ALA A 157 -3.27 4.44 15.85
N MET A 158 -3.25 3.84 14.66
CA MET A 158 -2.95 2.42 14.48
C MET A 158 -1.44 2.22 14.36
N GLU A 159 -0.87 1.43 15.25
CA GLU A 159 0.56 1.12 15.32
C GLU A 159 0.83 -0.32 14.91
N LEU A 160 1.90 -0.53 14.13
CA LEU A 160 2.38 -1.86 13.75
C LEU A 160 3.44 -2.34 14.73
N GLY A 161 3.51 -3.66 14.91
CA GLY A 161 4.44 -4.27 15.85
C GLY A 161 4.70 -5.75 15.60
N LYS A 162 5.38 -6.35 16.58
CA LYS A 162 5.75 -7.76 16.59
C LYS A 162 5.01 -8.47 17.72
N ALA A 163 4.36 -9.58 17.40
CA ALA A 163 3.70 -10.45 18.37
C ALA A 163 4.46 -11.77 18.54
N GLY A 164 4.39 -12.37 19.72
CA GLY A 164 5.08 -13.61 20.01
C GLY A 164 4.96 -14.00 21.46
N ARG A 165 4.93 -15.31 21.71
CA ARG A 165 4.77 -15.88 23.06
C ARG A 165 5.91 -15.52 24.02
N HIS A 166 7.02 -15.00 23.49
CA HIS A 166 8.21 -14.63 24.26
C HIS A 166 8.31 -13.13 24.57
N TYR A 167 7.40 -12.28 24.05
CA TYR A 167 7.30 -10.87 24.44
C TYR A 167 6.56 -10.74 25.77
N ARG A 168 6.86 -9.68 26.54
CA ARG A 168 6.42 -9.56 27.95
C ARG A 168 4.91 -9.57 28.12
N LEU A 169 4.18 -8.94 27.20
CA LEU A 169 2.71 -8.88 27.20
C LEU A 169 2.09 -9.60 26.00
N GLY A 170 2.89 -10.20 25.13
CA GLY A 170 2.45 -10.88 23.91
C GLY A 170 2.76 -10.14 22.62
N ALA A 171 2.81 -8.80 22.64
CA ALA A 171 3.31 -8.02 21.51
C ALA A 171 4.07 -6.76 21.96
N CYS A 172 4.83 -6.20 21.03
CA CYS A 172 5.57 -4.95 21.19
C CYS A 172 5.40 -4.07 19.95
N ILE A 173 5.14 -2.78 20.18
CA ILE A 173 5.09 -1.74 19.13
C ILE A 173 6.20 -0.72 19.32
N SER A 174 6.61 -0.08 18.23
CA SER A 174 7.53 1.05 18.24
C SER A 174 6.73 2.35 18.26
N TYR A 175 6.72 3.06 19.38
CA TYR A 175 5.97 4.31 19.53
C TYR A 175 6.85 5.41 20.12
N HIS A 176 6.95 6.55 19.44
CA HIS A 176 7.84 7.68 19.80
C HIS A 176 9.29 7.26 20.12
N GLY A 177 9.88 6.42 19.26
CA GLY A 177 11.25 5.93 19.40
C GLY A 177 11.46 4.99 20.60
N LYS A 178 10.39 4.48 21.21
CA LYS A 178 10.43 3.53 22.32
C LYS A 178 9.63 2.28 22.01
N GLU A 179 10.15 1.14 22.43
CA GLU A 179 9.41 -0.12 22.43
C GLU A 179 8.39 -0.12 23.58
N ARG A 180 7.13 -0.42 23.25
CA ARG A 180 6.01 -0.53 24.17
C ARG A 180 5.41 -1.91 24.06
N ASP A 181 5.46 -2.68 25.15
CA ASP A 181 4.73 -3.94 25.21
C ASP A 181 3.23 -3.67 25.34
N VAL A 182 2.42 -4.43 24.59
CA VAL A 182 0.95 -4.37 24.61
C VAL A 182 0.39 -5.77 24.81
N ASP A 183 -0.71 -5.86 25.57
CA ASP A 183 -1.40 -7.12 25.88
C ASP A 183 -2.64 -7.37 25.02
N THR A 184 -3.08 -6.37 24.27
CA THR A 184 -4.29 -6.41 23.44
C THR A 184 -3.92 -5.89 22.05
N TYR A 185 -4.04 -6.75 21.03
CA TYR A 185 -3.59 -6.46 19.67
C TYR A 185 -4.32 -7.36 18.66
N GLU A 186 -4.19 -7.07 17.38
CA GLU A 186 -4.57 -7.98 16.31
C GLU A 186 -3.31 -8.63 15.71
N VAL A 187 -3.41 -9.89 15.34
CA VAL A 187 -2.36 -10.65 14.64
C VAL A 187 -2.85 -10.98 13.24
N LEU A 188 -1.97 -10.85 12.24
CA LEU A 188 -2.29 -11.25 10.88
C LEU A 188 -2.22 -12.78 10.75
N VAL A 189 -3.32 -13.39 10.32
CA VAL A 189 -3.45 -14.85 10.14
C VAL A 189 -3.79 -15.19 8.69
N GLU A 190 -3.48 -16.41 8.31
CA GLU A 190 -3.87 -17.01 7.04
C GLU A 190 -5.25 -17.68 7.12
N VAL A 191 -6.10 -17.44 6.12
CA VAL A 191 -7.49 -17.93 6.08
C VAL A 191 -7.71 -19.08 5.10
N ASN A 192 -7.07 -19.05 3.92
CA ASN A 192 -7.25 -20.06 2.87
C ASN A 192 -5.94 -20.38 2.14
N LEU A 193 -5.43 -21.61 2.31
CA LEU A 193 -4.24 -22.25 1.70
C LEU A 193 -2.86 -21.65 2.07
N PRO A 194 -1.81 -22.49 2.26
CA PRO A 194 -0.52 -22.09 2.83
C PRO A 194 0.08 -20.88 2.11
N THR A 195 0.12 -19.77 2.83
CA THR A 195 0.82 -18.55 2.43
C THR A 195 2.31 -18.78 2.62
N ARG A 196 3.09 -18.41 1.60
CA ARG A 196 4.55 -18.48 1.64
C ARG A 196 5.10 -17.12 1.25
N TRP A 197 6.14 -16.70 1.96
CA TRP A 197 6.93 -15.54 1.55
C TRP A 197 7.58 -15.85 0.20
N VAL A 198 7.28 -15.03 -0.81
CA VAL A 198 7.93 -15.11 -2.12
C VAL A 198 8.55 -13.76 -2.39
N TYR A 199 9.86 -13.73 -2.58
CA TYR A 199 10.48 -12.63 -3.30
C TYR A 199 9.98 -12.70 -4.75
N GLN A 200 9.44 -11.60 -5.27
CA GLN A 200 8.84 -11.58 -6.60
C GLN A 200 9.80 -12.05 -7.72
N SER A 201 11.11 -11.98 -7.47
CA SER A 201 12.19 -12.44 -8.36
C SER A 201 12.44 -13.95 -8.38
N LEU A 202 11.86 -14.76 -7.47
CA LEU A 202 12.23 -16.17 -7.27
C LEU A 202 11.16 -17.20 -7.63
N LEU A 203 10.08 -16.87 -8.35
CA LEU A 203 9.14 -17.89 -8.84
C LEU A 203 9.76 -18.72 -9.97
N PRO A 204 10.07 -20.03 -9.78
CA PRO A 204 10.44 -20.86 -10.90
C PRO A 204 9.15 -21.23 -11.66
N ARG A 205 9.14 -21.05 -12.99
CA ARG A 205 8.13 -21.69 -13.82
C ARG A 205 8.35 -23.21 -13.75
N LEU A 206 7.56 -23.92 -12.95
CA LEU A 206 7.62 -25.39 -12.91
C LEU A 206 6.99 -25.97 -14.18
N PRO A 207 7.71 -26.76 -14.99
CA PRO A 207 7.13 -27.46 -16.12
C PRO A 207 6.38 -28.70 -15.61
N GLY A 208 5.06 -28.79 -15.87
CA GLY A 208 4.32 -30.05 -15.76
C GLY A 208 3.20 -30.14 -14.72
N ALA A 209 2.84 -29.07 -14.00
CA ALA A 209 1.62 -29.10 -13.18
C ALA A 209 0.38 -29.06 -14.08
N ARG A 210 -0.26 -30.21 -14.30
CA ARG A 210 -1.57 -30.29 -14.97
C ARG A 210 -2.69 -29.92 -13.99
N PRO A 211 -3.68 -29.12 -14.39
CA PRO A 211 -4.92 -28.94 -13.64
C PRO A 211 -5.65 -30.29 -13.53
N LEU A 212 -6.19 -30.61 -12.35
CA LEU A 212 -7.11 -31.75 -12.21
C LEU A 212 -8.46 -31.35 -12.80
N ASP A 213 -8.85 -32.06 -13.87
CA ASP A 213 -10.14 -31.91 -14.54
C ASP A 213 -11.31 -32.14 -13.57
N GLY A 214 -12.16 -31.12 -13.45
CA GLY A 214 -13.43 -31.18 -12.75
C GLY A 214 -14.44 -31.99 -13.56
N THR A 215 -15.10 -32.94 -12.89
CA THR A 215 -16.40 -33.44 -13.38
C THR A 215 -17.45 -32.37 -13.11
N SER A 216 -18.21 -32.09 -14.16
CA SER A 216 -19.06 -30.92 -14.40
C SER A 216 -20.21 -30.74 -13.41
N VAL A 217 -20.31 -29.54 -12.83
CA VAL A 217 -21.57 -28.93 -12.36
C VAL A 217 -21.87 -27.74 -13.30
N PRO A 218 -23.13 -27.51 -13.74
CA PRO A 218 -23.41 -26.53 -14.79
C PRO A 218 -23.06 -25.10 -14.36
N LEU A 219 -22.27 -24.44 -15.22
CA LEU A 219 -21.75 -23.08 -15.09
C LEU A 219 -22.90 -22.06 -15.07
N ALA A 220 -23.25 -21.57 -13.88
CA ALA A 220 -23.76 -20.21 -13.77
C ALA A 220 -22.59 -19.27 -14.11
N SER A 221 -22.74 -18.56 -15.23
CA SER A 221 -21.95 -17.42 -15.73
C SER A 221 -20.50 -17.30 -15.23
N ALA A 222 -19.56 -17.48 -16.18
CA ALA A 222 -18.12 -17.31 -16.01
C ALA A 222 -17.74 -16.16 -15.05
N PRO A 223 -16.71 -16.34 -14.20
CA PRO A 223 -16.20 -15.26 -13.36
C PRO A 223 -15.80 -14.11 -14.27
N ARG A 224 -16.41 -12.94 -14.03
CA ARG A 224 -16.01 -11.67 -14.63
C ARG A 224 -14.51 -11.54 -14.39
N ALA A 225 -13.74 -11.41 -15.49
CA ALA A 225 -12.31 -11.19 -15.39
C ALA A 225 -12.03 -10.08 -14.36
N PRO A 226 -10.98 -10.20 -13.52
CA PRO A 226 -10.57 -9.11 -12.66
C PRO A 226 -10.44 -7.84 -13.53
N PRO A 227 -10.88 -6.67 -13.04
CA PRO A 227 -10.71 -5.45 -13.81
C PRO A 227 -9.23 -5.34 -14.21
N PRO A 228 -8.94 -4.93 -15.47
CA PRO A 228 -7.57 -4.83 -15.95
C PRO A 228 -6.79 -3.94 -14.97
N GLN A 229 -5.73 -4.50 -14.38
CA GLN A 229 -4.83 -3.74 -13.53
C GLN A 229 -3.93 -2.92 -14.43
N VAL A 230 -3.92 -1.60 -14.24
CA VAL A 230 -2.99 -0.70 -14.94
C VAL A 230 -1.56 -1.11 -14.55
N THR A 231 -0.69 -1.16 -15.54
CA THR A 231 0.72 -1.54 -15.46
C THR A 231 1.60 -0.46 -16.07
N LEU A 232 2.90 -0.49 -15.76
CA LEU A 232 3.89 0.44 -16.32
C LEU A 232 4.00 0.39 -17.86
N SER A 233 3.46 -0.63 -18.53
CA SER A 233 3.43 -0.70 -19.99
C SER A 233 2.27 0.05 -20.63
N ASP A 234 1.26 0.45 -19.85
CA ASP A 234 0.02 1.05 -20.36
C ASP A 234 0.13 2.56 -20.61
N PHE A 235 1.21 3.19 -20.14
CA PHE A 235 1.49 4.61 -20.29
C PHE A 235 2.98 4.85 -20.58
N LYS A 236 3.33 6.04 -21.05
CA LYS A 236 4.72 6.51 -21.14
C LYS A 236 5.06 7.30 -19.89
N LEU A 237 6.09 6.86 -19.17
CA LEU A 237 6.63 7.56 -18.00
C LEU A 237 7.76 8.51 -18.42
N VAL A 238 7.55 9.79 -18.16
CA VAL A 238 8.53 10.86 -18.36
C VAL A 238 8.87 11.40 -16.98
N VAL A 239 10.15 11.51 -16.66
CA VAL A 239 10.65 11.97 -15.36
C VAL A 239 11.40 13.29 -15.53
N ILE A 240 11.04 14.26 -14.70
CA ILE A 240 11.78 15.51 -14.50
C ILE A 240 12.43 15.39 -13.12
N ILE A 241 13.75 15.30 -13.09
CA ILE A 241 14.52 15.25 -11.83
C ILE A 241 15.11 16.64 -11.55
N ASP A 242 14.89 17.12 -10.33
CA ASP A 242 15.57 18.30 -9.80
C ASP A 242 17.06 18.03 -9.63
N ASP A 243 17.87 18.81 -10.33
CA ASP A 243 19.33 18.83 -10.26
C ASP A 243 19.83 20.19 -9.73
N SER A 244 19.07 20.88 -8.88
CA SER A 244 19.47 22.10 -8.19
C SER A 244 20.50 21.86 -7.08
N ASP A 245 21.08 22.94 -6.55
CA ASP A 245 22.10 22.88 -5.49
C ASP A 245 21.64 22.11 -4.24
N SER A 246 20.35 22.16 -3.87
CA SER A 246 19.81 21.53 -2.66
C SER A 246 19.79 20.00 -2.71
N MET A 247 19.73 19.44 -3.92
CA MET A 247 19.71 17.99 -4.14
C MET A 247 21.08 17.32 -3.89
N GLU A 248 22.16 18.08 -3.74
CA GLU A 248 23.53 17.54 -3.62
C GLU A 248 23.64 16.47 -2.52
N GLY A 249 24.30 15.36 -2.86
CA GLY A 249 24.63 14.30 -1.90
C GLY A 249 23.51 13.27 -1.76
N LYS A 250 22.88 13.23 -0.58
CA LYS A 250 21.98 12.10 -0.22
C LYS A 250 20.72 12.07 -1.10
N LEU A 251 20.09 13.21 -1.34
CA LEU A 251 18.82 13.28 -2.08
C LEU A 251 19.03 12.91 -3.55
N TRP A 252 20.11 13.40 -4.18
CA TRP A 252 20.52 12.98 -5.53
C TRP A 252 20.78 11.48 -5.65
N ALA A 253 21.52 10.90 -4.69
CA ALA A 253 21.79 9.46 -4.68
C ALA A 253 20.52 8.62 -4.46
N GLU A 254 19.61 9.10 -3.62
CA GLU A 254 18.34 8.44 -3.35
C GLU A 254 17.40 8.47 -4.58
N ALA A 255 17.30 9.62 -5.25
CA ALA A 255 16.55 9.72 -6.50
C ALA A 255 17.10 8.80 -7.60
N ARG A 256 18.44 8.73 -7.74
CA ARG A 256 19.12 7.78 -8.64
C ARG A 256 18.70 6.34 -8.37
N ASP A 257 18.85 5.89 -7.12
CA ASP A 257 18.60 4.50 -6.74
C ASP A 257 17.12 4.12 -6.91
N ALA A 258 16.20 5.06 -6.61
CA ALA A 258 14.78 4.88 -6.84
C ALA A 258 14.47 4.74 -8.33
N LEU A 259 14.95 5.65 -9.18
CA LEU A 259 14.70 5.62 -10.62
C LEU A 259 15.37 4.44 -11.33
N ALA A 260 16.53 3.99 -10.86
CA ALA A 260 17.18 2.77 -11.32
C ALA A 260 16.27 1.55 -11.12
N GLY A 261 15.65 1.43 -9.94
CA GLY A 261 14.68 0.38 -9.66
C GLY A 261 13.41 0.50 -10.52
N VAL A 262 12.90 1.72 -10.76
CA VAL A 262 11.73 1.93 -11.63
C VAL A 262 12.05 1.55 -13.07
N ALA A 263 13.23 1.87 -13.59
CA ALA A 263 13.65 1.52 -14.95
C ALA A 263 13.66 -0.02 -15.16
N GLU A 264 14.22 -0.76 -14.19
CA GLU A 264 14.24 -2.22 -14.23
C GLU A 264 12.82 -2.82 -14.10
N LEU A 265 11.98 -2.27 -13.23
CA LEU A 265 10.57 -2.70 -13.10
C LEU A 265 9.78 -2.42 -14.38
N SER A 266 9.95 -1.25 -15.00
CA SER A 266 9.33 -0.89 -16.27
C SER A 266 9.72 -1.89 -17.36
N ARG A 267 11.01 -2.22 -17.48
CA ARG A 267 11.52 -3.23 -18.41
C ARG A 267 10.90 -4.61 -18.17
N LEU A 268 10.86 -5.08 -16.92
CA LEU A 268 10.29 -6.37 -16.56
C LEU A 268 8.78 -6.48 -16.85
N LYS A 269 8.08 -5.35 -16.87
CA LYS A 269 6.65 -5.26 -17.21
C LYS A 269 6.38 -4.98 -18.68
N GLY A 270 7.41 -4.91 -19.53
CA GLY A 270 7.27 -4.64 -20.96
C GLY A 270 7.00 -3.17 -21.30
N GLY A 271 7.31 -2.25 -20.38
CA GLY A 271 7.28 -0.81 -20.61
C GLY A 271 8.41 -0.35 -21.53
N GLU A 272 8.25 0.86 -22.07
CA GLU A 272 9.21 1.45 -23.02
C GLU A 272 10.48 1.96 -22.34
N GLY A 273 10.53 2.00 -21.01
CA GLY A 273 11.60 2.65 -20.24
C GLY A 273 11.27 4.10 -19.90
N LEU A 274 12.15 4.73 -19.14
CA LEU A 274 11.98 6.08 -18.61
C LEU A 274 12.63 7.12 -19.52
N ASP A 275 11.90 8.19 -19.81
CA ASP A 275 12.50 9.39 -20.40
C ASP A 275 12.89 10.32 -19.25
N ILE A 276 14.19 10.55 -19.01
CA ILE A 276 14.65 11.40 -17.90
C ILE A 276 15.17 12.74 -18.43
N TYR A 277 14.67 13.82 -17.85
CA TYR A 277 15.08 15.20 -18.02
C TYR A 277 15.51 15.78 -16.68
N CYS A 278 16.52 16.65 -16.66
CA CYS A 278 16.85 17.45 -15.48
C CYS A 278 16.25 18.86 -15.55
N LEU A 279 16.13 19.57 -14.43
CA LEU A 279 15.63 20.97 -14.42
C LEU A 279 16.61 21.93 -15.10
N ASN A 280 17.88 21.89 -14.70
CA ASN A 280 18.93 22.80 -15.13
C ASN A 280 19.75 22.21 -16.28
N ASN A 281 20.16 20.94 -16.17
CA ASN A 281 20.99 20.31 -17.18
C ASN A 281 20.18 20.02 -18.47
N PRO A 282 20.65 20.47 -19.65
CA PRO A 282 19.94 20.23 -20.90
C PRO A 282 19.98 18.76 -21.35
N LYS A 283 20.79 17.91 -20.70
CA LYS A 283 20.89 16.49 -21.01
C LYS A 283 19.53 15.81 -20.88
N TYR A 284 19.26 14.95 -21.86
CA TYR A 284 18.05 14.17 -21.96
C TYR A 284 18.43 12.73 -22.29
N GLN A 285 17.83 11.79 -21.58
CA GLN A 285 18.05 10.37 -21.83
C GLN A 285 16.72 9.65 -22.05
N PRO A 286 16.40 9.25 -23.30
CA PRO A 286 15.20 8.47 -23.62
C PRO A 286 15.34 7.00 -23.21
N ASP A 287 14.20 6.38 -22.94
CA ASP A 287 14.02 4.92 -22.86
C ASP A 287 15.03 4.20 -21.95
N LEU A 288 15.36 4.78 -20.80
CA LEU A 288 16.20 4.16 -19.79
C LEU A 288 15.52 2.91 -19.23
N ARG A 289 16.23 1.77 -19.33
CA ARG A 289 15.70 0.44 -19.00
C ARG A 289 16.56 -0.36 -18.03
N SER A 290 17.73 0.15 -17.65
CA SER A 290 18.65 -0.56 -16.76
C SER A 290 19.18 0.35 -15.66
N GLU A 291 19.46 -0.25 -14.51
CA GLU A 291 20.14 0.42 -13.39
C GLU A 291 21.48 1.02 -13.84
N LEU A 292 22.23 0.32 -14.68
CA LEU A 292 23.51 0.81 -15.18
C LEU A 292 23.37 2.11 -15.97
N ASP A 293 22.39 2.19 -16.88
CA ASP A 293 22.20 3.38 -17.71
C ASP A 293 21.71 4.58 -16.88
N VAL A 294 20.84 4.33 -15.88
CA VAL A 294 20.41 5.36 -14.93
C VAL A 294 21.59 5.84 -14.09
N ASN A 295 22.41 4.93 -13.56
CA ASN A 295 23.59 5.29 -12.78
C ASN A 295 24.58 6.11 -13.60
N ASN A 296 24.83 5.73 -14.86
CA ASN A 296 25.69 6.51 -15.75
C ASN A 296 25.13 7.91 -16.02
N PHE A 297 23.81 8.03 -16.23
CA PHE A 297 23.16 9.32 -16.40
C PHE A 297 23.40 10.24 -15.19
N PHE A 298 23.17 9.73 -13.98
CA PHE A 298 23.35 10.49 -12.73
C PHE A 298 24.81 10.79 -12.41
N ASN A 299 25.75 9.93 -12.78
CA ASN A 299 27.19 10.15 -12.55
C ASN A 299 27.78 11.24 -13.47
N ASP A 300 27.13 11.52 -14.60
CA ASP A 300 27.55 12.54 -15.57
C ASP A 300 26.99 13.94 -15.23
N ILE A 301 26.12 14.04 -14.22
CA ILE A 301 25.43 15.28 -13.85
C ILE A 301 25.81 15.62 -12.41
N TYR A 302 26.21 16.86 -12.20
CA TYR A 302 26.42 17.42 -10.88
C TYR A 302 25.24 18.32 -10.55
N PRO A 303 24.54 18.15 -9.41
CA PRO A 303 23.47 19.05 -9.00
C PRO A 303 24.00 20.47 -8.84
N GLU A 304 23.46 21.40 -9.61
CA GLU A 304 23.79 22.81 -9.56
C GLU A 304 22.62 23.70 -10.05
N GLY A 305 22.49 24.88 -9.46
CA GLY A 305 21.54 25.90 -9.93
C GLY A 305 20.24 25.94 -9.14
N GLN A 306 19.19 26.46 -9.79
CA GLN A 306 17.91 26.79 -9.16
C GLN A 306 16.87 25.71 -9.46
N THR A 307 15.60 25.94 -9.09
CA THR A 307 14.50 24.98 -9.28
C THR A 307 13.47 25.51 -10.31
N PRO A 308 13.84 25.73 -11.59
CA PRO A 308 12.94 26.32 -12.61
C PRO A 308 11.97 25.29 -13.18
N ILE A 309 11.01 24.85 -12.35
CA ILE A 309 10.05 23.80 -12.70
C ILE A 309 9.15 24.24 -13.86
N GLY A 310 8.63 25.47 -13.84
CA GLY A 310 7.71 25.96 -14.87
C GLY A 310 8.33 25.99 -16.27
N GLU A 311 9.52 26.59 -16.40
CA GLU A 311 10.26 26.67 -17.66
C GLU A 311 10.54 25.26 -18.22
N ARG A 312 11.07 24.36 -17.38
CA ARG A 312 11.41 23.01 -17.84
C ARG A 312 10.17 22.20 -18.18
N LEU A 313 9.13 22.32 -17.38
CA LEU A 313 7.85 21.65 -17.63
C LEU A 313 7.24 22.10 -18.96
N ARG A 314 7.28 23.40 -19.28
CA ARG A 314 6.84 23.91 -20.59
C ARG A 314 7.59 23.23 -21.74
N GLN A 315 8.92 23.21 -21.68
CA GLN A 315 9.75 22.60 -22.74
C GLN A 315 9.36 21.14 -22.99
N ILE A 316 9.06 20.40 -21.92
CA ILE A 316 8.69 18.99 -22.00
C ILE A 316 7.25 18.83 -22.50
N LEU A 317 6.31 19.63 -21.99
CA LEU A 317 4.93 19.62 -22.48
C LEU A 317 4.85 19.96 -23.98
N ASP A 318 5.66 20.89 -24.48
CA ASP A 318 5.76 21.18 -25.92
C ASP A 318 6.23 19.98 -26.76
N ILE A 319 6.99 19.05 -26.18
CA ILE A 319 7.43 17.81 -26.85
C ILE A 319 6.33 16.75 -26.85
N TYR A 320 5.62 16.61 -25.72
CA TYR A 320 4.74 15.48 -25.45
C TYR A 320 3.27 15.74 -25.75
N VAL A 321 2.76 16.94 -25.47
CA VAL A 321 1.35 17.31 -25.73
C VAL A 321 0.98 17.11 -27.21
N PRO A 322 1.77 17.58 -28.19
CA PRO A 322 1.44 17.36 -29.62
C PRO A 322 1.28 15.89 -30.03
N ARG A 323 1.82 14.95 -29.25
CA ARG A 323 1.71 13.51 -29.50
C ARG A 323 0.33 12.96 -29.12
N ILE A 324 -0.39 13.66 -28.25
CA ILE A 324 -1.67 13.24 -27.66
C ILE A 324 -2.81 14.21 -27.94
N GLU A 325 -2.55 15.32 -28.65
CA GLU A 325 -3.55 16.33 -29.00
C GLU A 325 -4.57 15.86 -30.03
N ASP A 326 -4.23 14.87 -30.86
CA ASP A 326 -5.19 14.24 -31.74
C ASP A 326 -6.05 13.25 -30.93
N PRO A 327 -7.37 13.46 -30.80
CA PRO A 327 -8.24 12.53 -30.09
C PRO A 327 -8.31 11.14 -30.74
N ALA A 328 -7.88 11.01 -32.00
CA ALA A 328 -7.75 9.73 -32.71
C ALA A 328 -6.38 9.06 -32.52
N SER A 329 -5.45 9.69 -31.77
CA SER A 329 -4.13 9.13 -31.46
C SER A 329 -4.27 7.82 -30.70
N ASP A 330 -3.62 6.77 -31.20
CA ASP A 330 -3.48 5.48 -30.52
C ASP A 330 -2.32 5.47 -29.52
N ARG A 331 -1.68 6.62 -29.30
CA ARG A 331 -0.57 6.74 -28.38
C ARG A 331 -1.02 6.52 -26.95
N LYS A 332 -0.13 5.88 -26.20
CA LYS A 332 -0.30 5.67 -24.76
C LYS A 332 -0.46 7.02 -24.03
N PRO A 333 -1.26 7.05 -22.96
CA PRO A 333 -1.25 8.15 -22.00
C PRO A 333 0.16 8.47 -21.52
N ILE A 334 0.38 9.72 -21.13
CA ILE A 334 1.67 10.22 -20.67
C ILE A 334 1.55 10.57 -19.19
N SER A 335 2.44 10.04 -18.38
CA SER A 335 2.59 10.41 -16.98
C SER A 335 3.93 11.13 -16.82
N ILE A 336 3.87 12.41 -16.48
CA ILE A 336 5.05 13.21 -16.13
C ILE A 336 5.22 13.13 -14.62
N LEU A 337 6.40 12.72 -14.15
CA LEU A 337 6.76 12.64 -12.74
C LEU A 337 7.86 13.68 -12.47
N VAL A 338 7.57 14.65 -11.62
CA VAL A 338 8.54 15.66 -11.16
C VAL A 338 9.01 15.28 -9.76
N ILE A 339 10.32 15.09 -9.58
CA ILE A 339 10.94 14.80 -8.27
C ILE A 339 11.80 15.99 -7.87
N THR A 340 11.52 16.62 -6.73
CA THR A 340 12.19 17.84 -6.25
C THR A 340 12.22 17.91 -4.72
N ASP A 341 13.25 18.54 -4.16
CA ASP A 341 13.34 18.86 -2.72
C ASP A 341 13.07 20.33 -2.40
N GLY A 342 12.87 21.15 -3.44
CA GLY A 342 12.86 22.60 -3.33
C GLY A 342 11.57 23.26 -3.81
N VAL A 343 11.45 24.54 -3.46
CA VAL A 343 10.38 25.42 -3.92
C VAL A 343 10.65 25.80 -5.39
N PRO A 344 9.64 25.78 -6.28
CA PRO A 344 9.78 26.32 -7.63
C PRO A 344 10.31 27.77 -7.60
N THR A 345 11.34 28.06 -8.39
CA THR A 345 11.89 29.43 -8.50
C THR A 345 11.18 30.29 -9.55
N ASP A 346 10.22 29.70 -10.25
CA ASP A 346 9.38 30.31 -11.26
C ASP A 346 7.89 29.93 -11.05
N ASP A 347 7.05 30.12 -12.06
CA ASP A 347 5.61 29.89 -11.98
C ASP A 347 5.17 28.66 -12.80
N PRO A 348 5.19 27.46 -12.21
CA PRO A 348 4.66 26.25 -12.87
C PRO A 348 3.14 26.26 -12.99
N LYS A 349 2.40 27.00 -12.13
CA LYS A 349 0.94 27.07 -12.13
C LYS A 349 0.43 27.65 -13.45
N SER A 350 0.99 28.76 -13.93
CA SER A 350 0.58 29.33 -15.22
C SER A 350 0.84 28.41 -16.42
N VAL A 351 1.97 27.69 -16.42
CA VAL A 351 2.31 26.74 -17.48
C VAL A 351 1.31 25.58 -17.50
N ILE A 352 1.00 25.00 -16.34
CA ILE A 352 0.05 23.88 -16.26
C ILE A 352 -1.34 24.32 -16.73
N VAL A 353 -1.83 25.47 -16.28
CA VAL A 353 -3.14 26.03 -16.69
C VAL A 353 -3.19 26.26 -18.20
N GLU A 354 -2.11 26.77 -18.81
CA GLU A 354 -2.01 26.97 -20.25
C GLU A 354 -2.20 25.64 -21.02
N PHE A 355 -1.48 24.59 -20.63
CA PHE A 355 -1.57 23.30 -21.31
C PHE A 355 -2.87 22.55 -20.99
N ALA A 356 -3.42 22.70 -19.79
CA ALA A 356 -4.71 22.12 -19.43
C ALA A 356 -5.83 22.67 -20.34
N ARG A 357 -5.87 24.00 -20.54
CA ARG A 357 -6.81 24.65 -21.47
C ARG A 357 -6.61 24.18 -22.90
N ARG A 358 -5.36 24.08 -23.37
CA ARG A 358 -5.02 23.59 -24.70
C ARG A 358 -5.55 22.16 -24.93
N LEU A 359 -5.44 21.27 -23.94
CA LEU A 359 -5.96 19.90 -24.02
C LEU A 359 -7.50 19.87 -24.03
N ASP A 360 -8.14 20.71 -23.21
CA ASP A 360 -9.60 20.81 -23.17
C ASP A 360 -10.18 21.38 -24.47
N GLU A 361 -9.56 22.41 -25.05
CA GLU A 361 -9.93 22.98 -26.36
C GLU A 361 -9.85 21.94 -27.49
N LYS A 362 -8.90 21.02 -27.40
CA LYS A 362 -8.71 19.92 -28.35
C LYS A 362 -9.59 18.70 -28.06
N ASN A 363 -10.40 18.72 -26.98
CA ASN A 363 -11.21 17.60 -26.51
C ASN A 363 -10.38 16.32 -26.27
N VAL A 364 -9.14 16.48 -25.79
CA VAL A 364 -8.30 15.34 -25.43
C VAL A 364 -8.90 14.64 -24.21
N PRO A 365 -8.95 13.30 -24.13
CA PRO A 365 -9.45 12.61 -22.93
C PRO A 365 -8.72 13.04 -21.64
N LEU A 366 -9.44 13.11 -20.51
CA LEU A 366 -8.90 13.60 -19.23
C LEU A 366 -7.62 12.85 -18.80
N ARG A 367 -7.61 11.53 -18.97
CA ARG A 367 -6.53 10.64 -18.51
C ARG A 367 -5.34 10.54 -19.46
N GLN A 368 -5.32 11.31 -20.55
CA GLN A 368 -4.26 11.19 -21.56
C GLN A 368 -2.94 11.83 -21.12
N LEU A 369 -2.98 12.78 -20.18
CA LEU A 369 -1.83 13.39 -19.56
C LEU A 369 -2.08 13.56 -18.06
N GLY A 370 -1.13 13.11 -17.24
CA GLY A 370 -1.07 13.42 -15.80
C GLY A 370 0.32 13.95 -15.43
N ILE A 371 0.37 14.87 -14.47
CA ILE A 371 1.59 15.44 -13.89
C ILE A 371 1.58 15.09 -12.40
N GLN A 372 2.64 14.46 -11.92
CA GLN A 372 2.77 14.08 -10.53
C GLN A 372 3.99 14.76 -9.94
N PHE A 373 3.80 15.54 -8.89
CA PHE A 373 4.90 16.02 -8.06
C PHE A 373 5.17 15.03 -6.93
N VAL A 374 6.44 14.71 -6.70
CA VAL A 374 6.91 13.90 -5.58
C VAL A 374 8.01 14.67 -4.88
N GLN A 375 7.76 15.00 -3.62
CA GLN A 375 8.75 15.64 -2.78
C GLN A 375 9.77 14.61 -2.28
N ILE A 376 11.05 14.95 -2.36
CA ILE A 376 12.16 14.26 -1.70
C ILE A 376 12.79 15.20 -0.68
N GLY A 377 13.15 14.72 0.51
CA GLY A 377 13.59 15.61 1.61
C GLY A 377 12.43 16.29 2.34
N ASP A 378 12.69 16.92 3.48
CA ASP A 378 11.70 17.35 4.47
C ASP A 378 11.44 18.87 4.52
N ASP A 379 11.75 19.58 3.43
CA ASP A 379 11.51 21.03 3.33
C ASP A 379 10.00 21.35 3.36
N LEU A 380 9.58 22.13 4.36
CA LEU A 380 8.16 22.46 4.53
C LEU A 380 7.67 23.50 3.51
N ASP A 381 8.53 24.41 3.07
CA ASP A 381 8.17 25.42 2.09
C ASP A 381 7.96 24.77 0.71
N ALA A 382 8.80 23.77 0.39
CA ALA A 382 8.61 22.93 -0.80
C ALA A 382 7.30 22.15 -0.73
N ALA A 383 6.98 21.58 0.44
CA ALA A 383 5.72 20.85 0.65
C ALA A 383 4.50 21.74 0.41
N ASP A 384 4.50 22.95 0.96
CA ASP A 384 3.41 23.92 0.80
C ASP A 384 3.28 24.39 -0.66
N ALA A 385 4.40 24.71 -1.32
CA ALA A 385 4.40 25.14 -2.72
C ALA A 385 3.89 24.07 -3.68
N LEU A 386 4.29 22.80 -3.48
CA LEU A 386 3.82 21.69 -4.31
C LEU A 386 2.35 21.34 -4.03
N LYS A 387 1.88 21.53 -2.80
CA LYS A 387 0.49 21.31 -2.43
C LYS A 387 -0.44 22.33 -3.10
N GLU A 388 0.00 23.57 -3.24
CA GLU A 388 -0.73 24.62 -3.96
C GLU A 388 -1.03 24.20 -5.42
N LEU A 389 -0.09 23.49 -6.06
CA LEU A 389 -0.25 23.00 -7.43
C LEU A 389 -1.30 21.89 -7.56
N ASP A 390 -1.63 21.15 -6.50
CA ASP A 390 -2.66 20.11 -6.53
C ASP A 390 -4.05 20.68 -6.17
N GLU A 391 -4.15 21.35 -5.01
CA GLU A 391 -5.45 21.75 -4.46
C GLU A 391 -6.08 22.97 -5.17
N GLU A 392 -5.27 23.90 -5.69
CA GLU A 392 -5.77 25.19 -6.17
C GLU A 392 -5.94 25.26 -7.69
N LEU A 393 -5.32 24.37 -8.47
CA LEU A 393 -5.33 24.47 -9.94
C LEU A 393 -6.71 24.29 -10.58
N GLY A 394 -7.43 23.22 -10.23
CA GLY A 394 -8.73 22.92 -10.84
C GLY A 394 -9.82 23.95 -10.49
N PRO A 395 -10.12 24.14 -9.18
CA PRO A 395 -11.24 24.98 -8.74
C PRO A 395 -11.07 26.47 -9.08
N GLU A 396 -9.85 27.01 -9.01
CA GLU A 396 -9.62 28.45 -9.22
C GLU A 396 -9.55 28.84 -10.69
N ASN A 397 -9.07 27.93 -11.55
CA ASN A 397 -8.81 28.23 -12.96
C ASN A 397 -9.81 27.60 -13.94
N GLY A 398 -10.70 26.73 -13.46
CA GLY A 398 -11.73 26.08 -14.26
C GLY A 398 -11.14 25.12 -15.30
N VAL A 399 -10.03 24.47 -14.97
CA VAL A 399 -9.32 23.52 -15.85
C VAL A 399 -9.48 22.08 -15.37
N ARG A 400 -9.21 21.12 -16.25
CA ARG A 400 -9.18 19.69 -15.89
C ARG A 400 -8.26 19.39 -14.71
N ASP A 401 -8.65 18.38 -13.94
CA ASP A 401 -7.80 17.76 -12.93
C ASP A 401 -6.75 16.88 -13.61
N MET A 402 -5.48 17.19 -13.41
CA MET A 402 -4.35 16.52 -14.05
C MET A 402 -3.04 16.62 -13.25
N VAL A 403 -3.08 17.18 -12.04
CA VAL A 403 -1.91 17.36 -11.17
C VAL A 403 -2.18 16.71 -9.84
N ASP A 404 -1.27 15.84 -9.42
CA ASP A 404 -1.27 15.24 -8.09
C ASP A 404 0.05 15.57 -7.38
N THR A 405 0.01 15.73 -6.05
CA THR A 405 1.22 15.94 -5.24
C THR A 405 1.37 14.85 -4.16
N THR A 406 2.57 14.27 -4.06
CA THR A 406 2.95 13.40 -2.95
C THR A 406 3.99 14.10 -2.07
N PRO A 407 3.63 14.53 -0.85
CA PRO A 407 4.55 15.19 0.07
C PRO A 407 5.53 14.17 0.69
N PHE A 408 6.59 14.69 1.31
CA PHE A 408 7.54 13.86 2.02
C PHE A 408 6.90 13.11 3.19
N ASN A 409 7.20 11.81 3.29
CA ASN A 409 6.65 10.95 4.33
C ASN A 409 7.68 10.67 5.43
N LEU A 410 7.50 11.25 6.62
CA LEU A 410 8.37 10.99 7.77
C LEU A 410 8.41 9.51 8.21
N ALA A 411 7.36 8.74 7.94
CA ALA A 411 7.32 7.31 8.25
C ALA A 411 8.04 6.45 7.19
N GLU A 412 8.17 6.95 5.96
CA GLU A 412 8.91 6.34 4.86
C GLU A 412 9.87 7.37 4.25
N PRO A 413 10.91 7.80 4.98
CA PRO A 413 11.71 8.99 4.68
C PRO A 413 12.70 8.81 3.53
N SER A 414 12.57 7.72 2.77
CA SER A 414 13.46 7.41 1.65
C SER A 414 12.61 7.06 0.44
N LEU A 415 12.84 7.78 -0.65
CA LEU A 415 12.22 7.52 -1.94
C LEU A 415 12.75 6.20 -2.51
N ARG A 416 11.84 5.29 -2.81
CA ARG A 416 12.15 3.96 -3.36
C ARG A 416 11.32 3.69 -4.61
N ALA A 417 11.79 2.74 -5.42
CA ALA A 417 11.12 2.34 -6.65
C ALA A 417 9.67 1.88 -6.44
N ASP A 418 9.37 1.15 -5.35
CA ASP A 418 8.02 0.69 -5.04
C ASP A 418 7.07 1.84 -4.71
N ILE A 419 7.57 2.89 -4.06
CA ILE A 419 6.82 4.11 -3.76
C ILE A 419 6.50 4.85 -5.06
N ILE A 420 7.49 5.09 -5.93
CA ILE A 420 7.27 5.75 -7.23
C ILE A 420 6.25 4.97 -8.07
N VAL A 421 6.39 3.65 -8.17
CA VAL A 421 5.45 2.80 -8.92
C VAL A 421 4.04 2.89 -8.34
N LYS A 422 3.90 2.90 -7.01
CA LYS A 422 2.59 3.05 -6.35
C LYS A 422 1.96 4.41 -6.66
N ILE A 423 2.74 5.49 -6.59
CA ILE A 423 2.28 6.85 -6.87
C ILE A 423 1.76 6.93 -8.31
N VAL A 424 2.60 6.54 -9.28
CA VAL A 424 2.26 6.65 -10.72
C VAL A 424 1.11 5.72 -11.12
N LEU A 425 1.00 4.52 -10.54
CA LEU A 425 -0.15 3.63 -10.79
C LEU A 425 -1.42 4.07 -10.05
N GLY A 426 -1.27 4.83 -8.97
CA GLY A 426 -2.38 5.39 -8.18
C GLY A 426 -3.10 6.47 -8.97
N SER A 427 -2.37 7.45 -9.49
CA SER A 427 -2.93 8.58 -10.27
C SER A 427 -3.64 8.12 -11.55
N LEU A 428 -3.21 7.01 -12.15
CA LEU A 428 -3.86 6.45 -13.35
C LEU A 428 -5.12 5.60 -13.07
N ASN A 429 -5.31 5.15 -11.82
CA ASN A 429 -6.45 4.33 -11.40
C ASN A 429 -7.54 5.16 -10.69
N SER A 430 -8.18 6.10 -11.38
CA SER A 430 -9.27 6.94 -10.83
C SER A 430 -10.62 6.22 -10.62
N THR A 431 -10.61 4.95 -10.19
CA THR A 431 -11.80 4.33 -9.57
C THR A 431 -11.98 4.81 -8.12
N LEU A 432 -11.06 5.64 -7.62
CA LEU A 432 -11.04 6.17 -6.25
C LEU A 432 -11.37 7.67 -6.14
N ASP A 433 -11.47 8.43 -7.24
CA ASP A 433 -11.75 9.89 -7.21
C ASP A 433 -13.21 10.31 -7.40
N ASN A 434 -14.15 9.36 -7.52
CA ASN A 434 -15.59 9.68 -7.61
C ASN A 434 -16.20 10.17 -6.28
N GLY A 435 -15.39 10.63 -5.32
CA GLY A 435 -15.82 11.16 -4.02
C GLY A 435 -16.01 12.69 -3.96
N LYS A 436 -15.54 13.46 -4.95
CA LYS A 436 -15.81 14.92 -4.99
C LYS A 436 -17.22 15.16 -5.56
N THR A 437 -18.23 15.20 -4.70
CA THR A 437 -19.57 15.70 -5.05
C THR A 437 -19.47 17.12 -5.60
N PRO A 438 -20.08 17.45 -6.76
CA PRO A 438 -20.18 18.83 -7.21
C PRO A 438 -21.00 19.61 -6.19
N SER A 439 -20.40 20.65 -5.62
CA SER A 439 -21.08 21.64 -4.79
C SER A 439 -22.21 22.26 -5.60
N SER A 440 -23.44 22.02 -5.16
CA SER A 440 -24.66 22.58 -5.72
C SER A 440 -24.60 24.11 -5.71
N VAL A 441 -24.76 24.72 -6.88
CA VAL A 441 -25.01 26.16 -7.04
C VAL A 441 -26.36 26.50 -6.39
N PRO A 442 -26.44 27.47 -5.45
CA PRO A 442 -27.74 27.96 -4.99
C PRO A 442 -28.33 28.93 -6.02
N GLN A 443 -29.63 28.76 -6.30
CA GLN A 443 -30.47 29.65 -7.11
C GLN A 443 -30.71 31.00 -6.44
#